data_AF-A0A945MEK1-F1
#
_entry.id   AF-A0A945MEK1-F1
#
_cell.length_a   1.000
_cell.length_b   1.000
_cell.length_c   1.000
_cell.angle_alpha   90.00
_cell.angle_beta   90.00
_cell.angle_gamma   90.00
#
_symmetry.space_group_name_H-M   'P 1'
#
loop_
_entity.id
_entity.type
_entity.pdbx_description
1 polymer ?
#
loop_
_entity_poly.entity_id
_entity_poly.type
_entity_poly.pdbx_seq_one_letter_code
_entity_poly.pdbx_strand_id
1 'polypeptide(L)'
;MLAFSDALLGTKRSELDEARLALAKSLGPEAVTAASIIAATFTKNDRVANGTGIPAEPRMMEGNDDIREILGLKKYRSAINTYRHM
;
A
#
# COMPACT_ATOMS: atom_id res chain seq x y z
N MET A 1 -0.35 14.14 -2.68
CA MET A 1 -0.29 12.89 -1.90
C MET A 1 -0.39 11.65 -2.78
N LEU A 2 -1.48 11.41 -3.52
CA LEU A 2 -1.61 10.23 -4.40
C LEU A 2 -0.44 10.08 -5.38
N ALA A 3 -0.09 11.14 -6.11
CA ALA A 3 1.06 11.11 -7.03
C ALA A 3 2.40 10.75 -6.35
N PHE A 4 2.60 11.11 -5.07
CA PHE A 4 3.79 10.71 -4.32
C PHE A 4 3.75 9.22 -3.98
N SER A 5 2.60 8.70 -3.53
CA SER A 5 2.43 7.28 -3.26
C SER A 5 2.64 6.41 -4.50
N ASP A 6 2.10 6.83 -5.65
CA ASP A 6 2.24 6.12 -6.92
C ASP A 6 3.71 6.10 -7.37
N ALA A 7 4.36 7.27 -7.37
CA ALA A 7 5.77 7.39 -7.78
C ALA A 7 6.72 6.66 -6.82
N LEU A 8 6.38 6.57 -5.53
CA LEU A 8 7.17 5.85 -4.52
C LEU A 8 7.17 4.33 -4.74
N LEU A 9 6.05 3.77 -5.21
CA LEU A 9 5.95 2.34 -5.54
C LEU A 9 6.45 2.01 -6.95
N GLY A 10 6.64 3.04 -7.79
CA GLY A 10 7.19 2.92 -9.13
C GLY A 10 8.71 2.73 -9.16
N THR A 11 9.26 2.63 -10.37
CA THR A 11 10.71 2.44 -10.60
C THR A 11 11.41 3.70 -11.11
N LYS A 12 10.64 4.73 -11.49
CA LYS A 12 11.16 5.93 -12.13
C LYS A 12 11.53 6.98 -11.10
N ARG A 13 12.84 7.13 -10.88
CA ARG A 13 13.38 8.07 -9.91
C ARG A 13 12.97 9.53 -10.17
N SER A 14 12.91 9.95 -11.42
CA SER A 14 12.52 11.33 -11.79
C SER A 14 11.09 11.65 -11.33
N GLU A 15 10.14 10.74 -11.55
CA GLU A 15 8.74 10.91 -11.12
C GLU A 15 8.64 11.01 -9.59
N LEU A 16 9.44 10.22 -8.87
CA LEU A 16 9.50 10.30 -7.41
C LEU A 16 10.08 11.64 -6.93
N ASP A 17 11.12 12.14 -7.59
CA ASP A 17 11.72 13.44 -7.24
C ASP A 17 10.73 14.59 -7.48
N GLU A 18 10.02 14.59 -8.61
CA GLU A 18 8.98 15.57 -8.93
C GLU A 18 7.82 15.53 -7.92
N ALA A 19 7.31 14.34 -7.62
CA ALA A 19 6.20 14.17 -6.68
C ALA A 19 6.58 14.58 -5.26
N ARG A 20 7.84 14.37 -4.86
CA ARG A 20 8.38 14.81 -3.56
C ARG A 20 8.39 16.34 -3.46
N LEU A 21 8.89 17.03 -4.50
CA LEU A 21 8.92 18.49 -4.55
C LEU A 21 7.50 19.07 -4.56
N ALA A 22 6.58 18.47 -5.32
CA ALA A 22 5.19 18.88 -5.36
C ALA A 22 4.50 18.72 -4.00
N LEU A 23 4.75 17.61 -3.30
CA LEU A 23 4.22 17.36 -1.96
C LEU A 23 4.76 18.38 -0.94
N ALA A 24 6.08 18.60 -0.93
CA ALA A 24 6.71 19.58 -0.05
C ALA A 24 6.17 21.01 -0.29
N LYS A 25 5.99 21.39 -1.56
CA LYS A 25 5.43 22.69 -1.94
C LYS A 25 3.97 22.84 -1.46
N SER A 26 3.20 21.77 -1.47
CA SER A 26 1.76 21.82 -1.15
C SER A 26 1.47 21.74 0.35
N LEU A 27 2.23 20.96 1.12
CA LEU A 27 1.91 20.61 2.51
C LEU A 27 3.06 20.87 3.49
N GLY A 28 4.17 21.43 3.00
CA GLY A 28 5.39 21.60 3.77
C GLY A 28 6.34 20.41 3.67
N PRO A 29 7.64 20.62 3.90
CA PRO A 29 8.66 19.57 3.82
C PRO A 29 8.43 18.41 4.80
N GLU A 30 7.81 18.67 5.96
CA GLU A 30 7.51 17.67 6.98
C GLU A 30 6.53 16.61 6.48
N ALA A 31 5.61 17.00 5.58
CA ALA A 31 4.62 16.10 5.01
C ALA A 31 5.27 14.99 4.17
N VAL A 32 6.43 15.26 3.55
CA VAL A 32 7.20 14.24 2.81
C VAL A 32 7.70 13.16 3.75
N THR A 33 8.26 13.54 4.90
CA THR A 33 8.75 12.62 5.91
C THR A 33 7.60 11.79 6.48
N ALA A 34 6.49 12.44 6.85
CA ALA A 34 5.31 11.76 7.36
C ALA A 34 4.74 10.73 6.37
N ALA A 35 4.58 11.12 5.10
CA ALA A 35 4.11 10.22 4.04
C ALA A 35 5.06 9.03 3.84
N SER A 36 6.37 9.28 3.87
CA SER A 36 7.40 8.25 3.70
C SER A 36 7.36 7.22 4.84
N ILE A 37 7.19 7.67 6.08
CA ILE A 37 7.09 6.79 7.26
C ILE A 37 5.84 5.90 7.17
N ILE A 38 4.70 6.46 6.77
CA ILE A 38 3.46 5.71 6.56
C ILE A 38 3.69 4.63 5.50
N ALA A 39 4.20 5.00 4.33
CA ALA A 39 4.44 4.06 3.24
C ALA A 39 5.41 2.93 3.65
N ALA A 40 6.50 3.26 4.34
CA ALA A 40 7.45 2.29 4.86
C ALA A 40 6.81 1.31 5.85
N THR A 41 5.96 1.82 6.75
CA THR A 41 5.28 1.02 7.77
C THR A 41 4.30 0.03 7.15
N PHE A 42 3.44 0.47 6.22
CA PHE A 42 2.51 -0.39 5.50
C PHE A 42 3.25 -1.43 4.67
N THR A 43 4.26 -1.00 3.90
CA THR A 43 5.06 -1.92 3.07
C THR A 43 5.72 -3.02 3.91
N LYS A 44 6.26 -2.66 5.08
CA LYS A 44 6.84 -3.63 6.02
C LYS A 44 5.78 -4.62 6.52
N ASN A 45 4.64 -4.11 6.98
CA ASN A 45 3.56 -4.96 7.50
C ASN A 45 3.00 -5.89 6.42
N ASP A 46 2.80 -5.40 5.20
CA ASP A 46 2.32 -6.21 4.07
C ASP A 46 3.28 -7.35 3.76
N ARG A 47 4.58 -7.08 3.74
CA ARG A 47 5.59 -8.13 3.50
C ARG A 47 5.60 -9.17 4.61
N VAL A 48 5.49 -8.75 5.87
CA VAL A 48 5.39 -9.67 7.01
C VAL A 48 4.13 -10.53 6.87
N ALA A 49 2.96 -9.93 6.71
CA ALA A 49 1.68 -10.66 6.60
C ALA A 49 1.66 -11.62 5.41
N ASN A 50 2.15 -11.18 4.25
CA ASN A 50 2.25 -12.02 3.06
C ASN A 50 3.25 -13.18 3.25
N GLY A 51 4.36 -12.95 3.96
CA GLY A 51 5.41 -13.94 4.18
C GLY A 51 5.08 -14.97 5.26
N THR A 52 4.37 -14.57 6.32
CA THR A 52 4.03 -15.46 7.45
C THR A 52 2.62 -16.05 7.37
N GLY A 53 1.78 -15.49 6.50
CA GLY A 53 0.40 -15.95 6.33
C GLY A 53 -0.55 -15.51 7.42
N ILE A 54 -0.38 -14.28 7.94
CA ILE A 54 -1.33 -13.68 8.90
C ILE A 54 -2.73 -13.65 8.26
N PRO A 55 -3.77 -14.22 8.93
CA PRO A 55 -5.13 -14.20 8.43
C PRO A 55 -5.72 -12.79 8.42
N ALA A 56 -6.65 -12.55 7.51
CA ALA A 56 -7.51 -11.37 7.59
C ALA A 56 -8.53 -11.54 8.72
N GLU A 57 -8.84 -10.46 9.43
CA GLU A 57 -9.90 -10.45 10.42
C GLU A 57 -11.27 -10.55 9.71
N PRO A 58 -12.21 -11.42 10.15
CA PRO A 58 -13.48 -11.63 9.45
C PRO A 58 -14.26 -10.34 9.17
N ARG A 59 -14.29 -9.41 10.14
CA ARG A 59 -14.97 -8.11 10.00
C ARG A 59 -14.36 -7.23 8.91
N MET A 60 -13.06 -7.39 8.62
CA MET A 60 -12.39 -6.66 7.54
C MET A 60 -12.71 -7.25 6.17
N MET A 61 -13.31 -8.45 6.10
CA MET A 61 -13.73 -9.14 4.88
C MET A 61 -15.19 -8.91 4.51
N GLU A 62 -15.99 -8.33 5.39
CA GLU A 62 -17.39 -8.03 5.10
C GLU A 62 -17.50 -6.94 4.01
N GLY A 63 -18.17 -7.28 2.90
CA GLY A 63 -18.51 -6.33 1.84
C GLY A 63 -17.34 -5.88 0.95
N ASN A 64 -16.19 -6.55 0.99
CA ASN A 64 -15.00 -6.14 0.25
C ASN A 64 -14.65 -7.03 -0.95
N ASP A 65 -15.41 -8.08 -1.25
CA ASP A 65 -15.08 -9.00 -2.34
C ASP A 65 -15.07 -8.31 -3.71
N ASP A 66 -16.04 -7.42 -3.97
CA ASP A 66 -16.14 -6.69 -5.24
C ASP A 66 -14.91 -5.78 -5.48
N ILE A 67 -14.47 -5.03 -4.47
CA ILE A 67 -13.31 -4.15 -4.62
C ILE A 67 -12.01 -4.96 -4.76
N ARG A 68 -11.91 -6.11 -4.08
CA ARG A 68 -10.76 -7.01 -4.21
C ARG A 68 -10.70 -7.63 -5.62
N GLU A 69 -11.84 -7.90 -6.23
CA GLU A 69 -11.94 -8.35 -7.62
C GLU A 69 -11.53 -7.26 -8.61
N ILE A 70 -12.05 -6.04 -8.46
CA ILE A 70 -11.70 -4.88 -9.29
C ILE A 70 -10.18 -4.61 -9.24
N LEU A 71 -9.59 -4.68 -8.04
CA LEU A 71 -8.16 -4.49 -7.82
C LEU A 71 -7.32 -5.72 -8.23
N GLY A 72 -7.95 -6.84 -8.63
CA GLY A 72 -7.27 -8.06 -9.05
C GLY A 72 -6.49 -8.76 -7.93
N LEU A 73 -6.84 -8.53 -6.66
CA LEU A 73 -6.05 -9.02 -5.53
C LEU A 73 -6.00 -10.55 -5.43
N LYS A 74 -7.02 -11.23 -5.97
CA LYS A 74 -7.08 -12.70 -6.04
C LYS A 74 -5.99 -13.32 -6.94
N LYS A 75 -5.32 -12.52 -7.79
CA LYS A 75 -4.26 -12.99 -8.70
C LYS A 75 -2.92 -13.20 -8.00
N TYR A 76 -2.72 -12.61 -6.82
CA TYR A 76 -1.48 -12.77 -6.06
C TYR A 76 -1.47 -14.07 -5.29
N ARG A 77 -0.31 -14.76 -5.26
CA ARG A 77 -0.16 -16.01 -4.50
C ARG A 77 -0.52 -15.86 -3.02
N SER A 78 -0.23 -14.71 -2.42
CA SER A 78 -0.53 -14.44 -1.01
C SER A 78 -2.01 -14.29 -0.70
N ALA A 79 -2.90 -14.18 -1.70
CA ALA A 79 -4.35 -14.15 -1.50
C ALA A 79 -4.85 -15.37 -0.72
N ILE A 80 -4.15 -16.51 -0.81
CA ILE A 80 -4.44 -17.71 -0.01
C ILE A 80 -4.49 -17.42 1.49
N ASN A 81 -3.64 -16.51 1.99
CA ASN A 81 -3.55 -16.17 3.41
C ASN A 81 -4.77 -15.38 3.90
N THR A 82 -5.47 -14.69 2.99
CA THR A 82 -6.72 -14.00 3.32
C THR A 82 -7.86 -15.00 3.57
N TYR A 83 -7.97 -16.04 2.73
CA TYR A 83 -9.13 -16.95 2.72
C TYR A 83 -8.92 -18.24 3.51
N ARG A 84 -7.70 -18.56 3.94
CA ARG A 84 -7.36 -19.84 4.59
C ARG A 84 -8.18 -20.14 5.87
N HIS A 85 -8.67 -19.11 6.54
CA HIS A 85 -9.32 -19.19 7.85
C HIS A 85 -10.73 -18.59 7.87
N MET A 86 -11.28 -18.26 6.70
CA MET A 86 -12.69 -17.89 6.53
C MET A 86 -13.52 -19.15 6.34
#